data_AF-A0A3P6QZ44-F1
#
_entry.id   AF-A0A3P6QZ44-F1
#
_cell.length_a   1.000
_cell.length_b   1.000
_cell.length_c   1.000
_cell.angle_alpha   90.00
_cell.angle_beta   90.00
_cell.angle_gamma   90.00
#
_symmetry.space_group_name_H-M   'P 1'
#
loop_
_entity.id
_entity.type
_entity.pdbx_description
1 polymer ?
#
loop_
_entity_poly.entity_id
_entity_poly.type
_entity_poly.pdbx_seq_one_letter_code
_entity_poly.pdbx_strand_id
1 'polypeptide(L)'
;MPSRTPEDVKKHAVASLSVAPVGNGHHGRDFYKYFLTTYPENRKFYKGAENYGEEDIMKSERFDKLGDAILLFVHVLANTYDNEPVFRAFCHRVMLEHKDRGIDPALWKIFFNKFWRGYLESKGANLTNEQKTAWDTLGAMFNEESQTALAKMGLPHLSAKEIKKHAVESLSVAPVGDGHHGRDFYKYFLTTYPENRKFYKGAENYTEDDIIKSERFDKLGDAILLFVHVLANTYDNEPVFRAFCYRVMHEHKDRGIDPELWKIFFDKFWSGYLESKGATLNDEQKSSWHNLGIMFNEESQAALAKMGLPHA
;
A
#
# COMPACT_ATOMS: atom_id res chain seq x y z
N MET A 1 -13.04 16.96 -1.56
CA MET A 1 -12.40 17.43 -2.80
C MET A 1 -13.43 17.37 -3.92
N PRO A 2 -13.46 18.29 -4.89
CA PRO A 2 -14.36 18.14 -6.03
C PRO A 2 -14.05 16.80 -6.71
N SER A 3 -15.10 16.02 -6.97
CA SER A 3 -15.04 14.84 -7.83
C SER A 3 -14.45 15.28 -9.18
N ARG A 4 -13.32 14.69 -9.57
CA ARG A 4 -12.67 14.98 -10.86
C ARG A 4 -13.28 14.10 -11.93
N THR A 5 -13.59 14.67 -13.07
CA THR A 5 -14.15 13.88 -14.18
C THR A 5 -13.05 13.02 -14.82
N PRO A 6 -13.41 11.94 -15.53
CA PRO A 6 -12.44 11.15 -16.30
C PRO A 6 -11.62 11.99 -17.29
N GLU A 7 -12.21 13.03 -17.88
CA GLU A 7 -11.53 13.96 -18.78
C GLU A 7 -10.43 14.75 -18.06
N ASP A 8 -10.65 15.17 -16.81
CA ASP A 8 -9.62 15.86 -16.01
C ASP A 8 -8.45 14.92 -15.70
N VAL A 9 -8.74 13.66 -15.33
CA VAL A 9 -7.69 12.66 -15.05
C VAL A 9 -6.85 12.43 -16.30
N LYS A 10 -7.48 12.21 -17.47
CA LYS A 10 -6.80 12.09 -18.76
C LYS A 10 -5.95 13.32 -19.05
N LYS A 11 -6.54 14.52 -18.98
CA LYS A 11 -5.86 15.79 -19.28
C LYS A 11 -4.57 15.93 -18.46
N HIS A 12 -4.66 15.72 -17.15
CA HIS A 12 -3.51 15.87 -16.27
C HIS A 12 -2.48 14.75 -16.46
N ALA A 13 -2.90 13.48 -16.58
CA ALA A 13 -1.99 12.37 -16.85
C ALA A 13 -1.23 12.58 -18.17
N VAL A 14 -1.94 12.88 -19.27
CA VAL A 14 -1.34 13.14 -20.58
C VAL A 14 -0.39 14.35 -20.55
N ALA A 15 -0.76 15.45 -19.89
CA ALA A 15 0.10 16.62 -19.78
C ALA A 15 1.45 16.29 -19.09
N SER A 16 1.44 15.39 -18.12
CA SER A 16 2.66 14.98 -17.41
C SER A 16 3.61 14.11 -18.25
N LEU A 17 3.12 13.50 -19.34
CA LEU A 17 3.92 12.65 -20.23
C LEU A 17 4.81 13.44 -21.19
N SER A 18 4.74 14.77 -21.19
CA SER A 18 5.57 15.64 -22.04
C SER A 18 7.08 15.46 -21.86
N VAL A 19 7.53 15.01 -20.68
CA VAL A 19 8.95 14.70 -20.40
C VAL A 19 9.40 13.32 -20.89
N ALA A 20 8.46 12.48 -21.32
CA ALA A 20 8.71 11.11 -21.76
C ALA A 20 7.81 10.73 -22.96
N PRO A 21 7.90 11.42 -24.10
CA PRO A 21 7.04 11.15 -25.26
C PRO A 21 7.33 9.79 -25.92
N VAL A 22 6.29 9.21 -26.53
CA VAL A 22 6.41 8.03 -27.42
C VAL A 22 7.20 8.33 -28.70
N GLY A 23 7.83 7.32 -29.28
CA GLY A 23 8.49 7.40 -30.59
C GLY A 23 9.89 8.03 -30.57
N ASN A 24 10.36 8.50 -29.42
CA ASN A 24 11.75 8.93 -29.21
C ASN A 24 12.44 7.88 -28.32
N GLY A 25 13.18 6.96 -28.97
CA GLY A 25 13.62 5.64 -28.48
C GLY A 25 14.58 5.60 -27.28
N HIS A 26 14.67 6.66 -26.48
CA HIS A 26 15.49 6.67 -25.26
C HIS A 26 14.66 6.79 -23.98
N HIS A 27 13.47 7.41 -24.03
CA HIS A 27 12.66 7.58 -22.82
C HIS A 27 12.18 6.24 -22.24
N GLY A 28 11.92 5.24 -23.09
CA GLY A 28 11.43 3.95 -22.62
C GLY A 28 12.50 3.15 -21.91
N ARG A 29 13.72 3.17 -22.46
CA ARG A 29 14.89 2.55 -21.84
C ARG A 29 15.30 3.28 -20.56
N ASP A 30 15.18 4.62 -20.54
CA ASP A 30 15.43 5.43 -19.34
C ASP A 30 14.52 5.03 -18.18
N PHE A 31 13.25 4.65 -18.45
CA PHE A 31 12.38 4.08 -17.43
C PHE A 31 12.98 2.82 -16.81
N TYR A 32 13.49 1.88 -17.60
CA TYR A 32 14.11 0.66 -17.06
C TYR A 32 15.41 0.94 -16.31
N LYS A 33 16.23 1.88 -16.81
CA LYS A 33 17.41 2.35 -16.09
C LYS A 33 17.01 2.89 -14.71
N TYR A 34 16.02 3.78 -14.64
CA TYR A 34 15.51 4.33 -13.38
C TYR A 34 14.95 3.21 -12.49
N PHE A 35 14.04 2.40 -13.01
CA PHE A 35 13.29 1.40 -12.27
C PHE A 35 14.21 0.33 -11.67
N LEU A 36 15.11 -0.25 -12.46
CA LEU A 36 15.97 -1.34 -12.01
C LEU A 36 17.21 -0.88 -11.23
N THR A 37 17.55 0.42 -11.29
CA THR A 37 18.59 1.00 -10.43
C THR A 37 18.02 1.40 -9.07
N THR A 38 16.83 2.01 -9.06
CA THR A 38 16.16 2.48 -7.84
C THR A 38 15.50 1.34 -7.07
N TYR A 39 14.99 0.34 -7.77
CA TYR A 39 14.26 -0.81 -7.21
C TYR A 39 14.86 -2.14 -7.70
N PRO A 40 16.12 -2.45 -7.31
CA PRO A 40 16.88 -3.59 -7.83
C PRO A 40 16.23 -4.95 -7.54
N GLU A 41 15.38 -5.05 -6.52
CA GLU A 41 14.61 -6.26 -6.22
C GLU A 41 13.70 -6.71 -7.38
N ASN A 42 13.34 -5.79 -8.28
CA ASN A 42 12.49 -6.08 -9.45
C ASN A 42 13.26 -6.72 -10.61
N ARG A 43 14.61 -6.76 -10.55
CA ARG A 43 15.43 -7.44 -11.57
C ARG A 43 15.10 -8.93 -11.68
N LYS A 44 14.56 -9.54 -10.61
CA LYS A 44 14.14 -10.96 -10.57
C LYS A 44 13.14 -11.36 -11.66
N PHE A 45 12.38 -10.40 -12.20
CA PHE A 45 11.40 -10.62 -13.28
C PHE A 45 12.03 -10.63 -14.68
N TYR A 46 13.29 -10.23 -14.82
CA TYR A 46 13.97 -10.09 -16.11
C TYR A 46 15.02 -11.18 -16.27
N LYS A 47 14.58 -12.40 -16.57
CA LYS A 47 15.47 -13.57 -16.71
C LYS A 47 16.62 -13.31 -17.68
N GLY A 48 17.85 -13.61 -17.26
CA GLY A 48 19.10 -13.34 -17.99
C GLY A 48 19.61 -11.89 -17.84
N ALA A 49 18.90 -11.02 -17.13
CA ALA A 49 19.28 -9.64 -16.85
C ALA A 49 19.21 -9.30 -15.36
N GLU A 50 19.22 -10.31 -14.48
CA GLU A 50 19.07 -10.15 -13.03
C GLU A 50 20.20 -9.29 -12.41
N ASN A 51 21.38 -9.32 -13.02
CA ASN A 51 22.57 -8.61 -12.55
C ASN A 51 22.94 -7.40 -13.40
N TYR A 52 22.07 -6.96 -14.32
CA TYR A 52 22.36 -5.81 -15.18
C TYR A 52 22.52 -4.54 -14.34
N GLY A 53 23.62 -3.82 -14.59
CA GLY A 53 23.80 -2.45 -14.13
C GLY A 53 23.19 -1.45 -15.11
N GLU A 54 23.34 -0.16 -14.78
CA GLU A 54 22.89 0.94 -15.64
C GLU A 54 23.42 0.82 -17.07
N GLU A 55 24.73 0.61 -17.23
CA GLU A 55 25.35 0.54 -18.56
C GLU A 55 24.83 -0.64 -19.39
N ASP A 56 24.59 -1.79 -18.75
CA ASP A 56 24.07 -2.98 -19.41
C ASP A 56 22.65 -2.73 -19.95
N ILE A 57 21.81 -2.07 -19.14
CA ILE A 57 20.45 -1.67 -19.55
C ILE A 57 20.53 -0.71 -20.74
N MET A 58 21.39 0.30 -20.66
CA MET A 58 21.50 1.32 -21.70
C MET A 58 22.05 0.80 -23.04
N LYS A 59 22.81 -0.30 -23.02
CA LYS A 59 23.37 -0.95 -24.22
C LYS A 59 22.50 -2.10 -24.76
N SER A 60 21.37 -2.42 -24.11
CA SER A 60 20.59 -3.61 -24.41
C SER A 60 19.40 -3.34 -25.34
N GLU A 61 19.41 -3.99 -26.51
CA GLU A 61 18.28 -3.99 -27.46
C GLU A 61 16.99 -4.55 -26.84
N ARG A 62 17.12 -5.46 -25.87
CA ARG A 62 15.96 -5.98 -25.11
C ARG A 62 15.25 -4.84 -24.38
N PHE A 63 16.01 -3.95 -23.74
CA PHE A 63 15.44 -2.83 -22.99
C PHE A 63 15.02 -1.66 -23.87
N ASP A 64 15.52 -1.56 -25.11
CA ASP A 64 14.91 -0.69 -26.14
C ASP A 64 13.48 -1.17 -26.46
N LYS A 65 13.31 -2.45 -26.80
CA LYS A 65 11.99 -3.03 -27.14
C LYS A 65 11.00 -2.97 -25.98
N LEU A 66 11.46 -3.33 -24.78
CA LEU A 66 10.63 -3.22 -23.58
C LEU A 66 10.29 -1.76 -23.28
N GLY A 67 11.25 -0.86 -23.47
CA GLY A 67 11.09 0.58 -23.27
C GLY A 67 9.99 1.17 -24.16
N ASP A 68 10.02 0.84 -25.45
CA ASP A 68 9.00 1.28 -26.39
C ASP A 68 7.61 0.76 -26.01
N ALA A 69 7.53 -0.52 -25.61
CA ALA A 69 6.28 -1.14 -25.20
C ALA A 69 5.69 -0.48 -23.93
N ILE A 70 6.49 -0.28 -22.88
CA ILE A 70 5.97 0.29 -21.64
C ILE A 70 5.54 1.75 -21.82
N LEU A 71 6.29 2.54 -22.60
CA LEU A 71 5.87 3.91 -22.91
C LEU A 71 4.54 3.94 -23.66
N LEU A 72 4.41 3.10 -24.68
CA LEU A 72 3.17 3.01 -25.44
C LEU A 72 2.00 2.62 -24.53
N PHE A 73 2.18 1.62 -23.66
CA PHE A 73 1.14 1.17 -22.75
C PHE A 73 0.67 2.28 -21.82
N VAL A 74 1.60 3.01 -21.22
CA VAL A 74 1.24 4.11 -20.32
C VAL A 74 0.54 5.25 -21.08
N HIS A 75 0.99 5.57 -22.30
CA HIS A 75 0.33 6.59 -23.12
C HIS A 75 -1.07 6.17 -23.53
N VAL A 76 -1.28 4.90 -23.90
CA VAL A 76 -2.62 4.37 -24.21
C VAL A 76 -3.52 4.50 -23.00
N LEU A 77 -3.10 4.01 -21.83
CA LEU A 77 -3.88 4.10 -20.59
C LEU A 77 -4.26 5.55 -20.24
N ALA A 78 -3.31 6.49 -20.34
CA ALA A 78 -3.59 7.90 -20.06
C ALA A 78 -4.57 8.51 -21.08
N ASN A 79 -4.40 8.20 -22.37
CA ASN A 79 -5.23 8.78 -23.44
C ASN A 79 -6.63 8.15 -23.55
N THR A 80 -6.83 6.94 -23.04
CA THR A 80 -8.12 6.24 -23.08
C THR A 80 -8.84 6.25 -21.74
N TYR A 81 -8.31 6.93 -20.71
CA TYR A 81 -8.92 6.94 -19.38
C TYR A 81 -10.37 7.46 -19.35
N ASP A 82 -10.69 8.42 -20.22
CA ASP A 82 -12.05 8.95 -20.41
C ASP A 82 -12.98 7.99 -21.17
N ASN A 83 -12.46 6.88 -21.69
CA ASN A 83 -13.20 5.80 -22.31
C ASN A 83 -13.02 4.51 -21.48
N GLU A 84 -13.73 4.45 -20.36
CA GLU A 84 -13.59 3.36 -19.38
C GLU A 84 -13.66 1.94 -19.98
N PRO A 85 -14.60 1.61 -20.90
CA PRO A 85 -14.62 0.28 -21.51
C PRO A 85 -13.32 -0.08 -22.26
N VAL A 86 -12.73 0.88 -22.98
CA VAL A 86 -11.47 0.68 -23.70
C VAL A 86 -10.30 0.61 -22.73
N PHE A 87 -10.28 1.46 -21.71
CA PHE A 87 -9.27 1.44 -20.65
C PHE A 87 -9.23 0.08 -19.96
N ARG A 88 -10.38 -0.42 -19.48
CA ARG A 88 -10.49 -1.71 -18.79
C ARG A 88 -10.13 -2.89 -19.69
N ALA A 89 -10.58 -2.89 -20.94
CA ALA A 89 -10.20 -3.92 -21.91
C ALA A 89 -8.67 -3.95 -22.15
N PHE A 90 -8.04 -2.78 -22.20
CA PHE A 90 -6.58 -2.68 -22.34
C PHE A 90 -5.86 -3.16 -21.08
N CYS A 91 -6.33 -2.82 -19.88
CA CYS A 91 -5.79 -3.34 -18.62
C CYS A 91 -5.86 -4.87 -18.58
N HIS A 92 -7.02 -5.46 -18.93
CA HIS A 92 -7.17 -6.91 -19.03
C HIS A 92 -6.18 -7.53 -20.02
N ARG A 93 -5.96 -6.89 -21.19
CA ARG A 93 -4.94 -7.34 -22.15
C ARG A 93 -3.54 -7.33 -21.56
N VAL A 94 -3.16 -6.26 -20.85
CA VAL A 94 -1.88 -6.19 -20.14
C VAL A 94 -1.75 -7.35 -19.16
N MET A 95 -2.81 -7.67 -18.41
CA MET A 95 -2.78 -8.79 -17.46
C MET A 95 -2.58 -10.14 -18.13
N LEU A 96 -3.22 -10.39 -19.27
CA LEU A 96 -3.01 -11.60 -20.05
C LEU A 96 -1.54 -11.76 -20.51
N GLU A 97 -0.85 -10.66 -20.79
CA GLU A 97 0.56 -10.66 -21.21
C GLU A 97 1.55 -10.81 -20.03
N HIS A 98 1.05 -10.67 -18.80
CA HIS A 98 1.85 -10.73 -17.57
C HIS A 98 1.54 -11.93 -16.67
N LYS A 99 0.49 -12.71 -16.97
CA LYS A 99 -0.03 -13.80 -16.13
C LYS A 99 1.02 -14.86 -15.74
N ASP A 100 1.96 -15.18 -16.63
CA ASP A 100 2.96 -16.24 -16.41
C ASP A 100 4.26 -15.73 -15.80
N ARG A 101 4.32 -14.44 -15.40
CA ARG A 101 5.56 -13.79 -14.93
C ARG A 101 5.74 -13.86 -13.41
N GLY A 102 4.77 -14.41 -12.67
CA GLY A 102 4.83 -14.51 -11.21
C GLY A 102 4.96 -13.14 -10.52
N ILE A 103 4.34 -12.11 -11.09
CA ILE A 103 4.37 -10.75 -10.54
C ILE A 103 3.49 -10.72 -9.29
N ASP A 104 4.05 -10.23 -8.19
CA ASP A 104 3.30 -9.99 -6.95
C ASP A 104 2.12 -9.05 -7.25
N PRO A 105 0.86 -9.45 -6.97
CA PRO A 105 -0.31 -8.64 -7.27
C PRO A 105 -0.31 -7.26 -6.60
N ALA A 106 0.44 -7.06 -5.51
CA ALA A 106 0.59 -5.75 -4.85
C ALA A 106 1.33 -4.72 -5.73
N LEU A 107 2.18 -5.18 -6.65
CA LEU A 107 2.96 -4.29 -7.53
C LEU A 107 2.06 -3.51 -8.50
N TRP A 108 0.90 -4.04 -8.89
CA TRP A 108 -0.05 -3.35 -9.76
C TRP A 108 -0.63 -2.09 -9.11
N LYS A 109 -0.84 -2.11 -7.79
CA LYS A 109 -1.33 -0.96 -7.01
C LYS A 109 -0.33 0.19 -6.98
N ILE A 110 0.96 -0.14 -6.82
CA ILE A 110 1.99 0.88 -6.62
C ILE A 110 2.70 1.33 -7.91
N PHE A 111 2.44 0.66 -9.03
CA PHE A 111 3.15 0.94 -10.29
C PHE A 111 3.09 2.42 -10.69
N PHE A 112 1.90 3.00 -10.77
CA PHE A 112 1.74 4.40 -11.18
C PHE A 112 2.16 5.38 -10.09
N ASN A 113 1.72 5.14 -8.85
CA ASN A 113 1.90 6.10 -7.76
C ASN A 113 3.35 6.16 -7.25
N LYS A 114 4.14 5.09 -7.44
CA LYS A 114 5.52 5.00 -6.97
C LYS A 114 6.50 5.00 -8.14
N PHE A 115 6.45 3.98 -8.99
CA PHE A 115 7.47 3.77 -10.02
C PHE A 115 7.34 4.77 -11.17
N TRP A 116 6.12 4.96 -11.68
CA TRP A 116 5.91 5.85 -12.83
C TRP A 116 6.11 7.31 -12.48
N ARG A 117 5.48 7.80 -11.40
CA ARG A 117 5.68 9.19 -10.94
C ARG A 117 7.14 9.49 -10.62
N GLY A 118 7.82 8.58 -9.92
CA GLY A 118 9.24 8.74 -9.60
C GLY A 118 10.11 8.78 -10.86
N TYR A 119 9.76 8.00 -11.90
CA TYR A 119 10.42 8.09 -13.20
C TYR A 119 10.21 9.45 -13.87
N LEU A 120 8.96 9.96 -13.93
CA LEU A 120 8.69 11.27 -14.52
C LEU A 120 9.46 12.38 -13.80
N GLU A 121 9.50 12.37 -12.46
CA GLU A 121 10.26 13.32 -11.66
C GLU A 121 11.78 13.18 -11.91
N SER A 122 12.30 11.96 -12.08
CA SER A 122 13.70 11.73 -12.45
C SER A 122 14.08 12.29 -13.83
N LYS A 123 13.10 12.45 -14.71
CA LYS A 123 13.24 13.11 -16.03
C LYS A 123 13.09 14.63 -15.96
N GLY A 124 12.96 15.20 -14.76
CA GLY A 124 12.85 16.63 -14.54
C GLY A 124 11.41 17.16 -14.51
N ALA A 125 10.39 16.30 -14.46
CA ALA A 125 9.02 16.77 -14.27
C ALA A 125 8.80 17.28 -12.84
N ASN A 126 8.35 18.52 -12.71
CA ASN A 126 7.78 19.02 -11.46
C ASN A 126 6.27 18.72 -11.44
N LEU A 127 5.90 17.49 -11.06
CA LEU A 127 4.51 17.06 -11.08
C LEU A 127 3.67 17.90 -10.11
N THR A 128 2.64 18.54 -10.65
CA THR A 128 1.61 19.26 -9.88
C THR A 128 0.78 18.29 -9.02
N ASN A 129 0.11 18.80 -7.99
CA ASN A 129 -0.82 18.00 -7.18
C ASN A 129 -1.93 17.39 -8.05
N GLU A 130 -2.39 18.12 -9.06
CA GLU A 130 -3.39 17.66 -10.03
C GLU A 130 -2.89 16.43 -10.79
N GLN A 131 -1.65 16.48 -11.30
CA GLN A 131 -1.01 15.36 -12.00
C GLN A 131 -0.75 14.16 -11.08
N LYS A 132 -0.28 14.41 -9.84
CA LYS A 132 -0.04 13.33 -8.87
C LYS A 132 -1.32 12.57 -8.57
N THR A 133 -2.39 13.30 -8.25
CA THR A 133 -3.71 12.71 -8.00
C THR A 133 -4.31 12.07 -9.27
N ALA A 134 -4.05 12.60 -10.47
CA ALA A 134 -4.49 11.95 -11.71
C ALA A 134 -3.86 10.57 -11.89
N TRP A 135 -2.55 10.44 -11.62
CA TRP A 135 -1.87 9.14 -11.62
C TRP A 135 -2.34 8.20 -10.51
N ASP A 136 -2.66 8.72 -9.31
CA ASP A 136 -3.26 7.90 -8.25
C ASP A 136 -4.63 7.35 -8.68
N THR A 137 -5.47 8.20 -9.29
CA THR A 137 -6.82 7.82 -9.73
C THR A 137 -6.76 6.81 -10.88
N LEU A 138 -5.88 7.03 -11.86
CA LEU A 138 -5.65 6.09 -12.96
C LEU A 138 -5.10 4.76 -12.44
N GLY A 139 -4.11 4.81 -11.54
CA GLY A 139 -3.50 3.63 -10.94
C GLY A 139 -4.47 2.81 -10.12
N ALA A 140 -5.41 3.45 -9.41
CA ALA A 140 -6.46 2.76 -8.67
C ALA A 140 -7.39 1.95 -9.60
N MET A 141 -7.87 2.54 -10.70
CA MET A 141 -8.70 1.83 -11.69
C MET A 141 -7.93 0.73 -12.41
N PHE A 142 -6.67 0.99 -12.76
CA PHE A 142 -5.80 -0.03 -13.35
C PHE A 142 -5.65 -1.23 -12.40
N ASN A 143 -5.35 -0.98 -11.13
CA ASN A 143 -5.22 -2.05 -10.13
C ASN A 143 -6.54 -2.81 -9.92
N GLU A 144 -7.68 -2.12 -9.82
CA GLU A 144 -9.00 -2.75 -9.72
C GLU A 144 -9.22 -3.77 -10.86
N GLU A 145 -8.96 -3.35 -12.10
CA GLU A 145 -9.10 -4.22 -13.26
C GLU A 145 -8.04 -5.33 -13.26
N SER A 146 -6.81 -5.05 -12.84
CA SER A 146 -5.75 -6.04 -12.69
C SER A 146 -6.13 -7.15 -11.71
N GLN A 147 -6.61 -6.80 -10.51
CA GLN A 147 -7.04 -7.78 -9.52
C GLN A 147 -8.25 -8.59 -10.03
N THR A 148 -9.20 -7.93 -10.69
CA THR A 148 -10.36 -8.59 -11.32
C THR A 148 -9.93 -9.59 -12.39
N ALA A 149 -8.96 -9.23 -13.24
CA ALA A 149 -8.43 -10.10 -14.27
C ALA A 149 -7.69 -11.31 -13.69
N LEU A 150 -6.83 -11.09 -12.68
CA LEU A 150 -6.11 -12.14 -11.98
C LEU A 150 -7.07 -13.13 -11.32
N ALA A 151 -8.12 -12.63 -10.65
CA ALA A 151 -9.17 -13.44 -10.06
C ALA A 151 -9.85 -14.35 -11.09
N LYS A 152 -10.26 -13.79 -12.23
CA LYS A 152 -10.89 -14.54 -13.34
C LYS A 152 -9.98 -15.62 -13.93
N MET A 153 -8.66 -15.41 -13.90
CA MET A 153 -7.66 -16.37 -14.36
C MET A 153 -7.30 -17.42 -13.29
N GLY A 154 -7.82 -17.32 -12.07
CA GLY A 154 -7.44 -18.20 -10.95
C GLY A 154 -6.01 -17.99 -10.47
N LEU A 155 -5.47 -16.79 -10.66
CA LEU A 155 -4.11 -16.41 -10.26
C LEU A 155 -4.13 -15.71 -8.89
N PRO A 156 -2.97 -15.65 -8.19
CA PRO A 156 -2.84 -14.83 -6.99
C PRO A 156 -3.35 -13.41 -7.27
N HIS A 157 -4.24 -12.91 -6.41
CA HIS A 157 -4.82 -11.58 -6.49
C HIS A 157 -5.09 -11.06 -5.07
N LEU A 158 -5.30 -9.75 -4.97
CA LEU A 158 -5.58 -9.06 -3.72
C LEU A 158 -6.99 -8.46 -3.80
N SER A 159 -8.02 -9.28 -3.74
CA SER A 159 -9.37 -8.74 -3.54
C SER A 159 -9.53 -8.27 -2.09
N ALA A 160 -10.33 -7.22 -1.86
CA ALA A 160 -10.63 -6.77 -0.49
C ALA A 160 -11.26 -7.88 0.37
N LYS A 161 -11.99 -8.81 -0.27
CA LYS A 161 -12.54 -10.01 0.39
C LYS A 161 -11.46 -10.99 0.84
N GLU A 162 -10.43 -11.21 0.04
CA GLU A 162 -9.30 -12.08 0.43
C GLU A 162 -8.43 -11.43 1.49
N ILE A 163 -8.15 -10.13 1.37
CA ILE A 163 -7.42 -9.39 2.41
C ILE A 163 -8.15 -9.49 3.74
N LYS A 164 -9.47 -9.23 3.75
CA LYS A 164 -10.32 -9.45 4.93
C LYS A 164 -10.23 -10.89 5.42
N LYS A 165 -10.42 -11.87 4.53
CA LYS A 165 -10.41 -13.29 4.88
C LYS A 165 -9.12 -13.66 5.62
N HIS A 166 -7.97 -13.37 5.04
CA HIS A 166 -6.68 -13.74 5.62
C HIS A 166 -6.35 -12.94 6.89
N ALA A 167 -6.65 -11.65 6.93
CA ALA A 167 -6.51 -10.86 8.15
C ALA A 167 -7.37 -11.44 9.28
N VAL A 168 -8.65 -11.71 9.04
CA VAL A 168 -9.57 -12.29 10.02
C VAL A 168 -9.16 -13.70 10.45
N GLU A 169 -8.72 -14.57 9.53
CA GLU A 169 -8.22 -15.91 9.84
C GLU A 169 -7.04 -15.85 10.83
N SER A 170 -6.12 -14.89 10.65
CA SER A 170 -4.96 -14.73 11.53
C SER A 170 -5.31 -14.22 12.94
N LEU A 171 -6.50 -13.64 13.14
CA LEU A 171 -6.96 -13.15 14.45
C LEU A 171 -7.39 -14.27 15.41
N SER A 172 -7.44 -15.52 14.94
CA SER A 172 -7.81 -16.68 15.77
C SER A 172 -6.90 -16.88 17.00
N VAL A 173 -5.67 -16.38 16.98
CA VAL A 173 -4.73 -16.44 18.12
C VAL A 173 -4.87 -15.27 19.11
N ALA A 174 -5.73 -14.30 18.80
CA ALA A 174 -5.97 -13.11 19.62
C ALA A 174 -7.46 -12.70 19.57
N PRO A 175 -8.40 -13.56 19.99
CA PRO A 175 -9.83 -13.29 19.88
C PRO A 175 -10.27 -12.12 20.77
N VAL A 176 -11.39 -11.49 20.39
CA VAL A 176 -12.06 -10.47 21.22
C VAL A 176 -12.87 -11.11 22.36
N GLY A 177 -12.96 -10.40 23.49
CA GLY A 177 -13.95 -10.69 24.54
C GLY A 177 -13.53 -11.70 25.61
N ASP A 178 -12.27 -12.15 25.62
CA ASP A 178 -11.74 -13.02 26.68
C ASP A 178 -10.87 -12.32 27.73
N GLY A 179 -10.66 -11.01 27.61
CA GLY A 179 -9.99 -10.14 28.60
C GLY A 179 -8.49 -10.36 28.77
N HIS A 180 -7.90 -11.38 28.14
CA HIS A 180 -6.49 -11.74 28.34
C HIS A 180 -5.61 -11.28 27.17
N HIS A 181 -6.06 -11.50 25.93
CA HIS A 181 -5.26 -11.20 24.74
C HIS A 181 -4.95 -9.71 24.60
N GLY A 182 -5.85 -8.84 25.06
CA GLY A 182 -5.67 -7.39 24.98
C GLY A 182 -4.51 -6.91 25.84
N ARG A 183 -4.35 -7.47 27.04
CA ARG A 183 -3.20 -7.15 27.92
C ARG A 183 -1.90 -7.72 27.36
N ASP A 184 -1.97 -8.91 26.76
CA ASP A 184 -0.81 -9.53 26.10
C ASP A 184 -0.25 -8.65 24.98
N PHE A 185 -1.11 -7.96 24.22
CA PHE A 185 -0.65 -7.00 23.22
C PHE A 185 0.18 -5.88 23.85
N TYR A 186 -0.31 -5.23 24.93
CA TYR A 186 0.46 -4.17 25.59
C TYR A 186 1.70 -4.69 26.29
N LYS A 187 1.66 -5.90 26.85
CA LYS A 187 2.83 -6.57 27.39
C LYS A 187 3.88 -6.69 26.28
N TYR A 188 3.54 -7.31 25.14
CA TYR A 188 4.42 -7.45 23.98
C TYR A 188 4.93 -6.09 23.48
N PHE A 189 4.02 -5.14 23.26
CA PHE A 189 4.32 -3.85 22.64
C PHE A 189 5.26 -3.01 23.50
N LEU A 190 5.02 -2.91 24.81
CA LEU A 190 5.80 -2.05 25.70
C LEU A 190 7.09 -2.69 26.21
N THR A 191 7.26 -4.02 26.08
CA THR A 191 8.54 -4.69 26.36
C THR A 191 9.44 -4.70 25.15
N THR A 192 8.87 -4.95 23.97
CA THR A 192 9.61 -5.01 22.71
C THR A 192 9.96 -3.61 22.21
N TYR A 193 9.09 -2.62 22.45
CA TYR A 193 9.23 -1.23 21.98
C TYR A 193 9.08 -0.23 23.14
N PRO A 194 10.02 -0.23 24.11
CA PRO A 194 9.91 0.54 25.34
C PRO A 194 9.86 2.06 25.12
N GLU A 195 10.33 2.57 23.99
CA GLU A 195 10.21 3.99 23.64
C GLU A 195 8.75 4.48 23.56
N ASN A 196 7.79 3.57 23.36
CA ASN A 196 6.36 3.89 23.31
C ASN A 196 5.72 4.08 24.69
N ARG A 197 6.45 3.75 25.77
CA ARG A 197 5.98 3.95 27.16
C ARG A 197 5.67 5.41 27.47
N LYS A 198 6.31 6.36 26.77
CA LYS A 198 6.07 7.80 26.89
C LYS A 198 4.62 8.23 26.64
N PHE A 199 3.83 7.42 25.91
CA PHE A 199 2.41 7.70 25.65
C PHE A 199 1.48 7.27 26.78
N TYR A 200 1.99 6.52 27.78
CA TYR A 200 1.20 5.94 28.86
C TYR A 200 1.53 6.60 30.19
N LYS A 201 1.22 7.91 30.31
CA LYS A 201 1.51 8.72 31.50
C LYS A 201 1.08 8.03 32.80
N GLY A 202 1.97 8.02 33.80
CA GLY A 202 1.78 7.33 35.09
C GLY A 202 2.02 5.82 35.06
N ALA A 203 2.35 5.25 33.90
CA ALA A 203 2.66 3.82 33.72
C ALA A 203 3.98 3.61 32.94
N GLU A 204 4.83 4.64 32.85
CA GLU A 204 6.05 4.63 32.05
C GLU A 204 7.01 3.51 32.51
N ASN A 205 7.08 3.29 33.83
CA ASN A 205 7.98 2.32 34.46
C ASN A 205 7.32 0.96 34.77
N TYR A 206 6.13 0.69 34.24
CA TYR A 206 5.44 -0.58 34.51
C TYR A 206 6.25 -1.78 34.00
N THR A 207 6.47 -2.77 34.84
CA THR A 207 7.01 -4.07 34.43
C THR A 207 5.97 -4.86 33.62
N GLU A 208 6.38 -5.99 33.05
CA GLU A 208 5.44 -6.94 32.44
C GLU A 208 4.31 -7.34 33.40
N ASP A 209 4.68 -7.63 34.64
CA ASP A 209 3.73 -8.01 35.69
C ASP A 209 2.76 -6.89 36.03
N ASP A 210 3.24 -5.64 36.06
CA ASP A 210 2.38 -4.48 36.31
C ASP A 210 1.36 -4.29 35.18
N ILE A 211 1.76 -4.48 33.91
CA ILE A 211 0.86 -4.40 32.76
C ILE A 211 -0.23 -5.46 32.86
N ILE A 212 0.14 -6.72 33.11
CA ILE A 212 -0.81 -7.84 33.17
C ILE A 212 -1.81 -7.68 34.32
N LYS A 213 -1.40 -7.11 35.46
CA LYS A 213 -2.26 -6.90 36.63
C LYS A 213 -3.08 -5.61 36.58
N SER A 214 -2.87 -4.74 35.60
CA SER A 214 -3.48 -3.41 35.56
C SER A 214 -4.86 -3.39 34.90
N GLU A 215 -5.87 -2.89 35.62
CA GLU A 215 -7.21 -2.62 35.08
C GLU A 215 -7.18 -1.59 33.94
N ARG A 216 -6.19 -0.67 33.93
CA ARG A 216 -6.00 0.28 32.82
C ARG A 216 -5.69 -0.47 31.53
N PHE A 217 -4.76 -1.43 31.59
CA PHE A 217 -4.34 -2.20 30.42
C PHE A 217 -5.36 -3.28 30.03
N ASP A 218 -6.24 -3.66 30.94
CA ASP A 218 -7.44 -4.44 30.62
C ASP A 218 -8.35 -3.67 29.64
N LYS A 219 -8.78 -2.47 30.03
CA LYS A 219 -9.66 -1.62 29.21
C LYS A 219 -9.02 -1.21 27.89
N LEU A 220 -7.73 -0.85 27.93
CA LEU A 220 -6.99 -0.51 26.71
C LEU A 220 -6.83 -1.75 25.81
N GLY A 221 -6.64 -2.92 26.41
CA GLY A 221 -6.51 -4.21 25.74
C GLY A 221 -7.76 -4.58 24.96
N ASP A 222 -8.92 -4.52 25.61
CA ASP A 222 -10.21 -4.79 24.96
C ASP A 222 -10.46 -3.82 23.80
N ALA A 223 -10.13 -2.53 24.01
CA ALA A 223 -10.31 -1.50 22.99
C ALA A 223 -9.43 -1.74 21.76
N ILE A 224 -8.15 -2.09 21.94
CA ILE A 224 -7.24 -2.31 20.80
C ILE A 224 -7.59 -3.58 20.03
N LEU A 225 -7.96 -4.66 20.72
CA LEU A 225 -8.40 -5.88 20.05
C LEU A 225 -9.67 -5.63 19.22
N LEU A 226 -10.67 -4.97 19.82
CA LEU A 226 -11.90 -4.63 19.12
C LEU A 226 -11.61 -3.75 17.90
N PHE A 227 -10.75 -2.74 18.06
CA PHE A 227 -10.35 -1.86 16.96
C PHE A 227 -9.76 -2.64 15.78
N VAL A 228 -8.80 -3.53 16.03
CA VAL A 228 -8.19 -4.31 14.95
C VAL A 228 -9.17 -5.29 14.31
N HIS A 229 -10.05 -5.92 15.11
CA HIS A 229 -11.07 -6.82 14.59
C HIS A 229 -12.08 -6.09 13.70
N VAL A 230 -12.52 -4.89 14.09
CA VAL A 230 -13.42 -4.07 13.28
C VAL A 230 -12.75 -3.69 11.97
N LEU A 231 -11.50 -3.23 11.99
CA LEU A 231 -10.78 -2.90 10.76
C LEU A 231 -10.65 -4.11 9.82
N ALA A 232 -10.23 -5.27 10.32
CA ALA A 232 -10.11 -6.48 9.51
C ALA A 232 -11.47 -6.90 8.92
N ASN A 233 -12.54 -6.91 9.73
CA ASN A 233 -13.87 -7.34 9.30
C ASN A 233 -14.59 -6.35 8.38
N THR A 234 -14.17 -5.08 8.36
CA THR A 234 -14.77 -4.04 7.53
C THR A 234 -13.92 -3.66 6.32
N TYR A 235 -12.78 -4.33 6.11
CA TYR A 235 -11.86 -3.99 5.02
C TYR A 235 -12.50 -4.07 3.62
N ASP A 236 -13.43 -5.00 3.41
CA ASP A 236 -14.22 -5.13 2.19
C ASP A 236 -15.39 -4.12 2.08
N ASN A 237 -15.55 -3.24 3.06
CA ASN A 237 -16.50 -2.13 3.09
C ASN A 237 -15.74 -0.82 3.35
N GLU A 238 -15.03 -0.35 2.33
CA GLU A 238 -14.12 0.79 2.40
C GLU A 238 -14.73 2.06 3.05
N PRO A 239 -15.98 2.48 2.74
CA PRO A 239 -16.58 3.64 3.42
C PRO A 239 -16.67 3.49 4.93
N VAL A 240 -17.03 2.29 5.43
CA VAL A 240 -17.11 2.01 6.87
C VAL A 240 -15.72 1.92 7.48
N PHE A 241 -14.79 1.24 6.80
CA PHE A 241 -13.39 1.16 7.23
C PHE A 241 -12.79 2.55 7.42
N ARG A 242 -12.87 3.42 6.39
CA ARG A 242 -12.32 4.77 6.42
C ARG A 242 -12.98 5.64 7.49
N ALA A 243 -14.31 5.60 7.62
CA ALA A 243 -15.01 6.33 8.66
C ALA A 243 -14.56 5.91 10.08
N PHE A 244 -14.29 4.61 10.28
CA PHE A 244 -13.76 4.10 11.53
C PHE A 244 -12.32 4.55 11.80
N CYS A 245 -11.44 4.52 10.79
CA CYS A 245 -10.08 5.08 10.88
C CYS A 245 -10.11 6.56 11.27
N TYR A 246 -10.95 7.37 10.61
CA TYR A 246 -11.11 8.80 10.92
C TYR A 246 -11.53 9.03 12.37
N ARG A 247 -12.50 8.24 12.87
CA ARG A 247 -12.91 8.29 14.28
C ARG A 247 -11.73 8.00 15.21
N VAL A 248 -10.93 6.98 14.90
CA VAL A 248 -9.77 6.60 15.72
C VAL A 248 -8.74 7.71 15.75
N MET A 249 -8.46 8.38 14.63
CA MET A 249 -7.58 9.55 14.62
C MET A 249 -8.13 10.68 15.50
N HIS A 250 -9.43 10.92 15.45
CA HIS A 250 -10.05 11.92 16.31
C HIS A 250 -9.91 11.60 17.81
N GLU A 251 -9.96 10.32 18.19
CA GLU A 251 -9.74 9.85 19.58
C GLU A 251 -8.25 9.92 20.00
N HIS A 252 -7.32 10.01 19.04
CA HIS A 252 -5.87 10.03 19.27
C HIS A 252 -5.21 11.39 19.06
N LYS A 253 -5.94 12.41 18.60
CA LYS A 253 -5.41 13.72 18.19
C LYS A 253 -4.56 14.43 19.25
N ASP A 254 -4.90 14.29 20.53
CA ASP A 254 -4.23 15.00 21.63
C ASP A 254 -3.08 14.18 22.25
N ARG A 255 -2.76 13.02 21.69
CA ARG A 255 -1.76 12.09 22.26
C ARG A 255 -0.33 12.35 21.78
N GLY A 256 -0.14 13.23 20.78
CA GLY A 256 1.18 13.55 20.23
C GLY A 256 1.90 12.33 19.65
N ILE A 257 1.13 11.40 19.06
CA ILE A 257 1.68 10.20 18.42
C ILE A 257 2.41 10.64 17.15
N ASP A 258 3.64 10.14 16.99
CA ASP A 258 4.43 10.36 15.78
C ASP A 258 3.69 9.77 14.57
N PRO A 259 3.40 10.56 13.52
CA PRO A 259 2.65 10.09 12.36
C PRO A 259 3.25 8.86 11.65
N GLU A 260 4.57 8.64 11.74
CA GLU A 260 5.22 7.46 11.16
C GLU A 260 4.83 6.16 11.89
N LEU A 261 4.35 6.23 13.13
CA LEU A 261 3.90 5.05 13.87
C LEU A 261 2.62 4.44 13.27
N TRP A 262 1.75 5.25 12.66
CA TRP A 262 0.54 4.75 12.00
C TRP A 262 0.86 3.87 10.79
N LYS A 263 1.89 4.24 10.04
CA LYS A 263 2.37 3.52 8.87
C LYS A 263 2.91 2.14 9.21
N ILE A 264 3.63 2.01 10.32
CA ILE A 264 4.29 0.76 10.71
C ILE A 264 3.45 -0.11 11.65
N PHE A 265 2.29 0.37 12.12
CA PHE A 265 1.53 -0.32 13.16
C PHE A 265 1.21 -1.77 12.80
N PHE A 266 0.64 -2.02 11.62
CA PHE A 266 0.22 -3.37 11.23
C PHE A 266 1.40 -4.27 10.82
N ASP A 267 2.34 -3.73 10.06
CA ASP A 267 3.52 -4.46 9.57
C ASP A 267 4.47 -4.86 10.70
N LYS A 268 4.66 -3.98 11.68
CA LYS A 268 5.66 -4.15 12.73
C LYS A 268 5.04 -4.61 14.05
N PHE A 269 4.10 -3.84 14.60
CA PHE A 269 3.61 -4.08 15.95
C PHE A 269 2.56 -5.19 15.99
N TRP A 270 1.59 -5.14 15.09
CA TRP A 270 0.50 -6.11 15.08
C TRP A 270 0.95 -7.49 14.60
N SER A 271 1.64 -7.55 13.46
CA SER A 271 2.12 -8.83 12.92
C SER A 271 3.11 -9.50 13.86
N GLY A 272 4.03 -8.74 14.47
CA GLY A 272 4.95 -9.27 15.48
C GLY A 272 4.25 -9.76 16.76
N TYR A 273 3.17 -9.09 17.18
CA TYR A 273 2.34 -9.57 18.29
C TYR A 273 1.67 -10.91 17.96
N LEU A 274 1.04 -11.03 16.78
CA LEU A 274 0.41 -12.29 16.36
C LEU A 274 1.43 -13.44 16.33
N GLU A 275 2.64 -13.19 15.80
CA GLU A 275 3.72 -14.18 15.79
C GLU A 275 4.17 -14.55 17.22
N SER A 276 4.20 -13.59 18.16
CA SER A 276 4.52 -13.87 19.57
C SER A 276 3.49 -14.76 20.28
N LYS A 277 2.25 -14.80 19.78
CA LYS A 277 1.17 -15.67 20.28
C LYS A 277 1.21 -17.09 19.68
N GLY A 278 2.23 -17.40 18.89
CA GLY A 278 2.43 -18.71 18.27
C GLY A 278 1.79 -18.86 16.89
N ALA A 279 1.28 -17.77 16.28
CA ALA A 279 0.93 -17.80 14.87
C ALA A 279 2.19 -17.82 14.01
N THR A 280 2.26 -18.70 13.02
CA THR A 280 3.19 -18.52 11.90
C THR A 280 2.41 -17.89 10.76
N LEU A 281 2.48 -16.56 10.66
CA LEU A 281 1.78 -15.85 9.59
C LEU A 281 2.37 -16.27 8.24
N ASN A 282 1.51 -16.75 7.34
CA ASN A 282 1.90 -17.02 5.96
C ASN A 282 2.01 -15.72 5.14
N ASP A 283 2.51 -15.84 3.90
CA ASP A 283 2.75 -14.69 3.03
C ASP A 283 1.45 -13.94 2.71
N GLU A 284 0.33 -14.66 2.55
CA GLU A 284 -0.99 -14.06 2.31
C GLU A 284 -1.49 -13.24 3.51
N GLN A 285 -1.31 -13.74 4.73
CA GLN A 285 -1.68 -13.04 5.96
C GLN A 285 -0.80 -11.81 6.19
N LYS A 286 0.52 -11.92 5.97
CA LYS A 286 1.45 -10.78 6.05
C LYS A 286 1.09 -9.71 5.03
N SER A 287 0.86 -10.11 3.77
CA SER A 287 0.42 -9.21 2.69
C SER A 287 -0.93 -8.56 3.01
N SER A 288 -1.85 -9.29 3.64
CA SER A 288 -3.16 -8.76 4.02
C SER A 288 -3.06 -7.70 5.11
N TRP A 289 -2.26 -7.93 6.16
CA TRP A 289 -2.00 -6.91 7.18
C TRP A 289 -1.28 -5.68 6.61
N HIS A 290 -0.35 -5.88 5.68
CA HIS A 290 0.32 -4.79 4.98
C HIS A 290 -0.65 -3.93 4.17
N ASN A 291 -1.51 -4.56 3.35
CA ASN A 291 -2.50 -3.84 2.56
C ASN A 291 -3.56 -3.13 3.41
N LEU A 292 -3.94 -3.73 4.54
CA LEU A 292 -4.78 -3.08 5.54
C LEU A 292 -4.08 -1.87 6.14
N GLY A 293 -2.80 -2.02 6.52
CA GLY A 293 -1.96 -0.96 7.05
C GLY A 293 -1.78 0.23 6.10
N ILE A 294 -1.64 -0.02 4.80
CA ILE A 294 -1.59 1.04 3.78
C ILE A 294 -2.86 1.89 3.81
N MET A 295 -4.05 1.26 3.72
CA MET A 295 -5.32 2.01 3.69
C MET A 295 -5.57 2.72 5.03
N PHE A 296 -5.22 2.07 6.14
CA PHE A 296 -5.29 2.68 7.47
C PHE A 296 -4.40 3.92 7.57
N ASN A 297 -3.15 3.84 7.10
CA ASN A 297 -2.22 4.96 7.13
C ASN A 297 -2.67 6.09 6.19
N GLU A 298 -3.08 5.78 4.96
CA GLU A 298 -3.63 6.77 4.02
C GLU A 298 -4.75 7.60 4.67
N GLU A 299 -5.73 6.93 5.27
CA GLU A 299 -6.84 7.61 5.96
C GLU A 299 -6.38 8.37 7.21
N SER A 300 -5.42 7.80 7.95
CA SER A 300 -4.87 8.42 9.15
C SER A 300 -4.17 9.73 8.83
N GLN A 301 -3.28 9.75 7.84
CA GLN A 301 -2.58 10.96 7.41
C GLN A 301 -3.57 12.02 6.87
N ALA A 302 -4.56 11.60 6.08
CA ALA A 302 -5.59 12.51 5.59
C ALA A 302 -6.42 13.14 6.73
N ALA A 303 -6.77 12.36 7.75
CA ALA A 303 -7.49 12.84 8.92
C ALA A 303 -6.65 13.82 9.76
N LEU A 304 -5.37 13.49 10.01
CA LEU A 304 -4.44 14.37 10.74
C LEU A 304 -4.25 15.70 10.01
N ALA A 305 -4.04 15.66 8.68
CA ALA A 305 -3.93 16.86 7.86
C ALA A 305 -5.19 17.74 7.97
N LYS A 306 -6.39 17.13 7.92
CA LYS A 306 -7.66 17.85 8.07
C LYS A 306 -7.84 18.49 9.46
N MET A 307 -7.23 17.89 10.50
CA MET A 307 -7.25 18.42 11.87
C MET A 307 -6.13 19.46 12.13
N GLY A 308 -5.25 19.72 11.16
CA GLY A 308 -4.11 20.63 11.33
C GLY A 308 -3.01 20.06 12.23
N LEU A 309 -2.90 18.73 12.29
CA LEU A 309 -1.92 18.02 13.11
C LEU A 309 -0.71 17.56 12.27
N PRO A 310 0.43 17.23 12.92
CA PRO A 310 1.56 16.61 12.22
C PRO A 310 1.11 15.39 11.42
N HIS A 311 1.58 15.29 10.18
CA HIS A 311 1.32 14.20 9.24
C HIS A 311 2.56 13.98 8.37
N ALA A 312 2.69 12.78 7.82
CA ALA A 312 3.78 12.35 6.94
C ALA A 312 3.37 12.33 5.47
#